data_AF-A0A0E3QF16-F1
#
_entry.id   AF-A0A0E3QF16-F1
#
_cell.length_a   1.000
_cell.length_b   1.000
_cell.length_c   1.000
_cell.angle_alpha   90.00
_cell.angle_beta   90.00
_cell.angle_gamma   90.00
#
_symmetry.space_group_name_H-M   'P 1'
#
loop_
_entity.id
_entity.type
_entity.pdbx_description
1 polymer ?
#
loop_
_entity_poly.entity_id
_entity_poly.type
_entity_poly.pdbx_seq_one_letter_code
_entity_poly.pdbx_strand_id
1 'polypeptide(L)'
;MDIMTDLSIKIAEAVVPDEIDLAPLMTEAFVRGGKERESLFIKQESSGLGAFGLTDGVLLFPWILKGIAVTAPFMSHFLSMDDRYLEETYHFLGISHFLGLFGKETKEQANQLPEKYVKPLTNLFETFVSELEASGLPEEQRERLIANVLVTLRKNSSVSLEFVERVAASK
;
A
#
# COMPACT_ATOMS: atom_id res chain seq x y z
N MET A 1 7.84 -0.48 -21.20
CA MET A 1 8.05 -1.07 -19.86
C MET A 1 6.67 -1.41 -19.33
N ASP A 2 6.51 -2.56 -18.67
CA ASP A 2 5.19 -3.06 -18.24
C ASP A 2 4.71 -2.28 -17.00
N ILE A 3 3.44 -1.87 -16.99
CA ILE A 3 2.86 -1.03 -15.93
C ILE A 3 2.98 -1.70 -14.56
N MET A 4 2.79 -3.02 -14.49
CA MET A 4 2.89 -3.77 -13.24
C MET A 4 4.32 -3.76 -12.72
N THR A 5 5.28 -4.00 -13.60
CA THR A 5 6.71 -3.96 -13.29
C THR A 5 7.12 -2.58 -12.77
N ASP A 6 6.83 -1.51 -13.49
CA ASP A 6 7.27 -0.16 -13.14
C ASP A 6 6.69 0.34 -11.83
N LEU A 7 5.38 0.12 -11.61
CA LEU A 7 4.73 0.56 -10.37
C LEU A 7 5.13 -0.31 -9.18
N SER A 8 5.33 -1.61 -9.37
CA SER A 8 5.79 -2.47 -8.29
C SER A 8 7.16 -2.04 -7.76
N ILE A 9 8.09 -1.69 -8.66
CA ILE A 9 9.40 -1.15 -8.31
C ILE A 9 9.25 0.17 -7.56
N LYS A 10 8.48 1.13 -8.09
CA LYS A 10 8.30 2.45 -7.44
C LYS A 10 7.66 2.35 -6.06
N ILE A 11 6.72 1.44 -5.88
CA ILE A 11 6.11 1.19 -4.57
C ILE A 11 7.18 0.60 -3.64
N ALA A 12 7.90 -0.44 -4.06
CA ALA A 12 8.93 -1.06 -3.25
C ALA A 12 10.05 -0.08 -2.86
N GLU A 13 10.54 0.72 -3.81
CA GLU A 13 11.49 1.81 -3.57
C GLU A 13 11.02 2.78 -2.47
N ALA A 14 9.72 3.06 -2.40
CA ALA A 14 9.16 4.02 -1.46
C ALA A 14 8.93 3.45 -0.06
N VAL A 15 8.71 2.14 0.09
CA VAL A 15 8.28 1.56 1.38
C VAL A 15 9.02 0.32 1.86
N VAL A 16 9.58 -0.48 0.95
CA VAL A 16 10.29 -1.73 1.26
C VAL A 16 11.51 -1.89 0.33
N PRO A 17 12.54 -1.02 0.47
CA PRO A 17 13.65 -0.96 -0.49
C PRO A 17 14.42 -2.28 -0.60
N ASP A 18 14.42 -3.10 0.46
CA ASP A 18 15.06 -4.41 0.48
C ASP A 18 14.36 -5.44 -0.43
N GLU A 19 13.13 -5.15 -0.87
CA GLU A 19 12.30 -6.04 -1.70
C GLU A 19 12.17 -5.56 -3.16
N ILE A 20 12.88 -4.50 -3.58
CA ILE A 20 12.77 -3.91 -4.93
C ILE A 20 12.96 -4.94 -6.05
N ASP A 21 14.02 -5.75 -5.96
CA ASP A 21 14.35 -6.74 -7.00
C ASP A 21 13.32 -7.87 -7.09
N LEU A 22 12.56 -8.10 -6.01
CA LEU A 22 11.54 -9.15 -5.92
C LEU A 22 10.13 -8.62 -6.22
N ALA A 23 9.91 -7.31 -6.10
CA ALA A 23 8.59 -6.69 -6.21
C ALA A 23 7.86 -6.98 -7.53
N PRO A 24 8.51 -6.96 -8.72
CA PRO A 24 7.85 -7.37 -9.96
C PRO A 24 7.38 -8.82 -9.95
N LEU A 25 8.23 -9.74 -9.47
CA LEU A 25 7.93 -11.17 -9.42
C LEU A 25 6.79 -11.46 -8.43
N MET A 26 6.80 -10.80 -7.27
CA MET A 26 5.72 -10.90 -6.29
C MET A 26 4.41 -10.33 -6.84
N THR A 27 4.47 -9.21 -7.57
CA THR A 27 3.29 -8.63 -8.23
C THR A 27 2.70 -9.59 -9.25
N GLU A 28 3.54 -10.20 -10.09
CA GLU A 28 3.10 -11.17 -11.09
C GLU A 28 2.44 -12.39 -10.42
N ALA A 29 3.08 -12.96 -9.39
CA ALA A 29 2.55 -14.09 -8.63
C ALA A 29 1.22 -13.74 -7.95
N PHE A 30 1.11 -12.54 -7.38
CA PHE A 30 -0.11 -12.06 -6.74
C PHE A 30 -1.26 -11.90 -7.74
N VAL A 31 -0.99 -11.33 -8.92
CA VAL A 31 -1.99 -11.10 -9.98
C VAL A 31 -2.43 -12.42 -10.61
N ARG A 32 -1.50 -13.37 -10.77
CA ARG A 32 -1.82 -14.71 -11.28
C ARG A 32 -2.81 -15.46 -10.37
N GLY A 33 -2.82 -15.14 -9.08
CA GLY A 33 -3.75 -15.70 -8.11
C GLY A 33 -3.41 -17.13 -7.71
N GLY A 34 -4.37 -17.84 -7.13
CA GLY A 34 -4.24 -19.25 -6.76
C GLY A 34 -3.04 -19.56 -5.85
N LYS A 35 -2.33 -20.66 -6.16
CA LYS A 35 -1.22 -21.17 -5.32
C LYS A 35 -0.01 -20.24 -5.31
N GLU A 36 0.26 -19.58 -6.43
CA GLU A 36 1.34 -18.60 -6.56
C GLU A 36 1.14 -17.43 -5.60
N ARG A 37 -0.08 -16.87 -5.55
CA ARG A 37 -0.43 -15.83 -4.59
C ARG A 37 -0.34 -16.32 -3.14
N GLU A 38 -0.89 -17.50 -2.85
CA GLU A 38 -0.85 -18.08 -1.50
C GLU A 38 0.59 -18.28 -1.00
N SER A 39 1.50 -18.70 -1.89
CA SER A 39 2.90 -18.95 -1.55
C SER A 39 3.66 -17.70 -1.08
N LEU A 40 3.20 -16.51 -1.44
CA LEU A 40 3.79 -15.24 -1.01
C LEU A 40 3.60 -14.96 0.50
N PHE A 41 2.59 -15.59 1.12
CA PHE A 41 2.24 -15.38 2.53
C PHE A 41 2.74 -16.50 3.44
N ILE A 42 3.27 -17.58 2.86
CA ILE A 42 3.88 -18.66 3.63
C ILE A 42 5.20 -18.13 4.19
N LYS A 43 5.31 -18.10 5.51
CA LYS A 43 6.59 -17.81 6.17
C LYS A 43 7.62 -18.78 5.62
N GLN A 44 8.69 -18.26 5.00
CA GLN A 44 9.80 -19.11 4.65
C GLN A 44 10.44 -19.58 5.95
N GLU A 45 10.22 -20.86 6.29
CA GLU A 45 11.02 -21.50 7.34
C GLU A 45 12.48 -21.45 6.87
N SER A 46 13.37 -20.95 7.73
CA SER A 46 14.80 -20.94 7.46
C SER A 46 15.26 -22.32 7.04
N SER A 47 15.51 -22.48 5.74
CA SER A 47 16.21 -23.64 5.23
C SER A 47 17.66 -23.57 5.72
N GLY A 48 17.94 -24.23 6.85
CA GLY A 48 19.20 -24.85 7.22
C GLY A 48 20.48 -23.99 7.19
N LEU A 49 21.06 -23.78 8.38
CA LEU A 49 22.50 -23.59 8.66
C LEU A 49 23.40 -23.32 7.43
N GLY A 50 23.67 -22.04 7.14
CA GLY A 50 24.72 -21.63 6.20
C GLY A 50 24.40 -20.44 5.28
N ALA A 51 23.14 -20.02 5.19
CA ALA A 51 22.76 -18.87 4.38
C ALA A 51 22.97 -17.55 5.15
N PHE A 52 24.14 -16.93 4.98
CA PHE A 52 24.31 -15.50 5.30
C PHE A 52 23.53 -14.67 4.27
N GLY A 53 22.43 -14.04 4.67
CA GLY A 53 21.92 -12.86 3.98
C GLY A 53 20.41 -12.71 3.78
N LEU A 54 19.59 -13.72 4.01
CA LEU A 54 18.13 -13.58 3.97
C LEU A 54 17.58 -13.88 5.35
N THR A 55 17.45 -12.81 6.13
CA THR A 55 16.82 -12.85 7.46
C THR A 55 15.49 -13.59 7.40
N ASP A 56 15.25 -14.43 8.41
CA ASP A 56 13.94 -14.98 8.80
C ASP A 56 12.87 -13.87 8.89
N GLY A 57 12.38 -13.41 7.74
CA GLY A 57 11.60 -12.18 7.61
C GLY A 57 10.30 -12.43 6.87
N VAL A 58 9.23 -11.86 7.40
CA VAL A 58 7.96 -11.76 6.65
C VAL A 58 8.18 -10.74 5.53
N LEU A 59 8.04 -11.16 4.28
CA LEU A 59 8.02 -10.24 3.13
C LEU A 59 6.83 -9.30 3.28
N LEU A 60 7.06 -8.00 3.18
CA LEU A 60 6.06 -6.96 3.40
C LEU A 60 5.32 -6.60 2.11
N PHE A 61 5.97 -6.70 0.96
CA PHE A 61 5.38 -6.34 -0.33
C PHE A 61 4.10 -7.14 -0.68
N PRO A 62 3.99 -8.45 -0.40
CA PRO A 62 2.74 -9.19 -0.60
C PRO A 62 1.57 -8.63 0.21
N TRP A 63 1.83 -8.17 1.44
CA TRP A 63 0.80 -7.55 2.28
C TRP A 63 0.40 -6.17 1.76
N ILE A 64 1.33 -5.41 1.18
CA ILE A 64 1.03 -4.15 0.47
C ILE A 64 0.09 -4.42 -0.70
N LEU A 65 0.39 -5.41 -1.54
CA LEU A 65 -0.48 -5.80 -2.67
C LEU A 65 -1.87 -6.25 -2.19
N LYS A 66 -1.93 -6.99 -1.08
CA LYS A 66 -3.19 -7.39 -0.45
C LYS A 66 -4.01 -6.18 0.01
N GLY A 67 -3.39 -5.24 0.71
CA GLY A 67 -4.06 -4.01 1.15
C GLY A 67 -4.55 -3.19 -0.04
N ILE A 68 -3.77 -3.08 -1.12
CA ILE A 68 -4.19 -2.44 -2.38
C ILE A 68 -5.42 -3.15 -2.96
N ALA A 69 -5.39 -4.49 -3.06
CA ALA A 69 -6.50 -5.26 -3.63
C ALA A 69 -7.81 -5.07 -2.83
N VAL A 70 -7.74 -5.14 -1.51
CA VAL A 70 -8.93 -5.04 -0.63
C VAL A 70 -9.47 -3.61 -0.59
N THR A 71 -8.58 -2.60 -0.65
CA THR A 71 -8.97 -1.19 -0.61
C THR A 71 -9.27 -0.58 -1.97
N ALA A 72 -9.17 -1.36 -3.06
CA ALA A 72 -9.39 -0.91 -4.43
C ALA A 72 -10.66 -0.06 -4.64
N PRO A 73 -11.85 -0.41 -4.08
CA PRO A 73 -13.04 0.43 -4.23
C PRO A 73 -12.87 1.85 -3.71
N PHE A 74 -12.10 2.03 -2.63
CA PHE A 74 -11.80 3.34 -2.06
C PHE A 74 -10.62 4.03 -2.75
N MET A 75 -9.63 3.24 -3.22
CA MET A 75 -8.48 3.76 -3.97
C MET A 75 -8.89 4.42 -5.28
N SER A 76 -9.88 3.88 -6.00
CA SER A 76 -10.36 4.52 -7.23
C SER A 76 -10.93 5.92 -6.97
N HIS A 77 -11.63 6.12 -5.84
CA HIS A 77 -12.11 7.45 -5.43
C HIS A 77 -10.97 8.39 -5.07
N PHE A 78 -9.95 7.90 -4.38
CA PHE A 78 -8.75 8.67 -4.03
C PHE A 78 -7.95 9.10 -5.27
N LEU A 79 -7.69 8.16 -6.20
CA LEU A 79 -6.94 8.41 -7.43
C LEU A 79 -7.72 9.26 -8.46
N SER A 80 -9.04 9.33 -8.32
CA SER A 80 -9.90 10.20 -9.15
C SER A 80 -10.19 11.56 -8.50
N MET A 81 -9.58 11.87 -7.35
CA MET A 81 -9.73 13.16 -6.71
C MET A 81 -9.21 14.28 -7.63
N ASP A 82 -9.82 15.46 -7.53
CA ASP A 82 -9.39 16.66 -8.26
C ASP A 82 -8.02 17.14 -7.76
N ASP A 83 -7.11 17.44 -8.68
CA ASP A 83 -5.73 17.87 -8.39
C ASP A 83 -5.66 19.16 -7.57
N ARG A 84 -6.74 19.96 -7.53
CA ARG A 84 -6.83 21.15 -6.67
C ARG A 84 -6.78 20.83 -5.18
N TYR A 85 -7.00 19.57 -4.79
CA TYR A 85 -6.92 19.13 -3.38
C TYR A 85 -5.65 18.31 -3.10
N LEU A 86 -4.69 18.30 -4.02
CA LEU A 86 -3.52 17.43 -3.97
C LEU A 86 -2.55 17.83 -2.85
N GLU A 87 -2.37 19.14 -2.61
CA GLU A 87 -1.56 19.63 -1.51
C GLU A 87 -2.20 19.31 -0.16
N GLU A 88 -3.50 19.55 0.00
CA GLU A 88 -4.27 19.24 1.20
C GLU A 88 -4.29 17.74 1.46
N THR A 89 -4.31 16.92 0.40
CA THR A 89 -4.24 15.47 0.50
C THR A 89 -2.87 15.00 0.95
N TYR A 90 -1.78 15.51 0.36
CA TYR A 90 -0.43 15.15 0.82
C TYR A 90 -0.14 15.65 2.23
N HIS A 91 -0.65 16.83 2.57
CA HIS A 91 -0.57 17.36 3.92
C HIS A 91 -1.37 16.48 4.90
N PHE A 92 -2.60 16.09 4.53
CA PHE A 92 -3.42 15.15 5.31
C PHE A 92 -2.70 13.81 5.50
N LEU A 93 -2.12 13.23 4.45
CA LEU A 93 -1.36 11.97 4.52
C LEU A 93 -0.08 12.12 5.36
N GLY A 94 0.59 13.27 5.28
CA GLY A 94 1.79 13.59 6.06
C GLY A 94 1.51 13.84 7.54
N ILE A 95 0.32 14.33 7.88
CA ILE A 95 -0.12 14.60 9.27
C ILE A 95 -0.82 13.41 9.90
N SER A 96 -1.62 12.66 9.14
CA SER A 96 -2.18 11.39 9.60
C SER A 96 -1.07 10.43 10.00
N HIS A 97 0.09 10.52 9.34
CA HIS A 97 1.33 9.84 9.72
C HIS A 97 1.91 10.30 11.06
N PHE A 98 1.76 11.57 11.46
CA PHE A 98 2.44 12.14 12.62
C PHE A 98 1.60 12.10 13.91
N LEU A 99 0.28 11.97 13.81
CA LEU A 99 -0.63 12.17 14.95
C LEU A 99 -1.38 10.92 15.41
N GLY A 100 -1.20 9.78 14.73
CA GLY A 100 -2.07 8.61 14.89
C GLY A 100 -3.45 8.90 14.29
N LEU A 101 -3.99 7.91 13.59
CA LEU A 101 -5.02 8.04 12.55
C LEU A 101 -6.07 9.15 12.68
N PHE A 102 -6.61 9.51 13.86
CA PHE A 102 -7.59 10.60 13.98
C PHE A 102 -7.55 11.34 15.33
N GLY A 103 -6.38 11.89 15.69
CA GLY A 103 -6.29 12.90 16.74
C GLY A 103 -7.20 14.13 16.47
N LYS A 104 -7.44 14.96 17.50
CA LYS A 104 -8.29 16.17 17.36
C LYS A 104 -7.81 17.10 16.23
N GLU A 105 -6.49 17.24 16.07
CA GLU A 105 -5.87 18.08 15.03
C GLU A 105 -6.11 17.53 13.62
N THR A 106 -6.10 16.20 13.45
CA THR A 106 -6.41 15.53 12.17
C THR A 106 -7.85 15.78 11.72
N LYS A 107 -8.79 15.87 12.67
CA LYS A 107 -10.21 16.17 12.39
C LYS A 107 -10.45 17.62 12.00
N GLU A 108 -9.71 18.57 12.60
CA GLU A 108 -9.84 19.99 12.26
C GLU A 108 -9.35 20.29 10.83
N GLN A 109 -8.32 19.57 10.37
CA GLN A 109 -7.76 19.76 9.02
C GLN A 109 -8.41 18.88 7.96
N ALA A 110 -9.00 17.73 8.32
CA ALA A 110 -9.91 16.99 7.44
C ALA A 110 -11.09 17.87 6.96
N ASN A 111 -11.43 18.95 7.68
CA ASN A 111 -12.43 19.93 7.24
C ASN A 111 -12.02 20.74 6.00
N GLN A 112 -10.73 20.73 5.61
CA GLN A 112 -10.26 21.37 4.38
C GLN A 112 -10.50 20.48 3.15
N LEU A 113 -10.61 19.16 3.35
CA LEU A 113 -11.03 18.24 2.30
C LEU A 113 -12.56 18.22 2.22
N PRO A 114 -13.13 18.23 1.01
CA PRO A 114 -14.55 17.96 0.83
C PRO A 114 -14.96 16.66 1.52
N GLU A 115 -16.08 16.68 2.26
CA GLU A 115 -16.60 15.52 3.01
C GLU A 115 -16.73 14.25 2.16
N LYS A 116 -17.05 14.44 0.86
CA LYS A 116 -17.10 13.35 -0.15
C LYS A 116 -15.79 12.56 -0.31
N TYR A 117 -14.65 13.11 0.11
CA TYR A 117 -13.34 12.46 0.06
C TYR A 117 -12.84 11.99 1.41
N VAL A 118 -13.26 12.63 2.50
CA VAL A 118 -12.85 12.27 3.87
C VAL A 118 -13.26 10.84 4.20
N LYS A 119 -14.54 10.49 3.98
CA LYS A 119 -15.04 9.15 4.32
C LYS A 119 -14.38 8.03 3.51
N PRO A 120 -14.22 8.11 2.17
CA PRO A 120 -13.46 7.14 1.42
C PRO A 120 -12.01 7.00 1.87
N LEU A 121 -11.34 8.11 2.20
CA LEU A 121 -9.96 8.09 2.71
C LEU A 121 -9.86 7.38 4.06
N THR A 122 -10.76 7.68 5.00
CA THR A 122 -10.81 6.98 6.30
C THR A 122 -11.01 5.48 6.10
N ASN A 123 -12.00 5.08 5.30
CA ASN A 123 -12.26 3.67 5.03
C ASN A 123 -11.06 2.97 4.37
N LEU A 124 -10.37 3.65 3.45
CA LEU A 124 -9.16 3.16 2.82
C LEU A 124 -8.10 2.89 3.90
N PHE A 125 -7.79 3.88 4.73
CA PHE A 125 -6.78 3.74 5.77
C PHE A 125 -7.11 2.60 6.75
N GLU A 126 -8.31 2.59 7.33
CA GLU A 126 -8.72 1.57 8.31
C GLU A 126 -8.63 0.16 7.72
N THR A 127 -9.09 -0.01 6.48
CA THR A 127 -9.06 -1.31 5.80
C THR A 127 -7.62 -1.73 5.50
N PHE A 128 -6.78 -0.82 5.01
CA PHE A 128 -5.38 -1.12 4.67
C PHE A 128 -4.58 -1.44 5.95
N VAL A 129 -4.79 -0.68 7.03
CA VAL A 129 -4.17 -0.92 8.35
C VAL A 129 -4.49 -2.32 8.85
N SER A 130 -5.75 -2.75 8.77
CA SER A 130 -6.20 -4.08 9.19
C SER A 130 -5.52 -5.18 8.38
N GLU A 131 -5.33 -5.01 7.07
CA GLU A 131 -4.61 -5.99 6.25
C GLU A 131 -3.12 -6.08 6.61
N LEU A 132 -2.50 -4.97 6.98
CA LEU A 132 -1.09 -4.94 7.40
C LEU A 132 -0.87 -5.45 8.84
N GLU A 133 -1.92 -5.62 9.68
CA GLU A 133 -1.75 -6.21 11.02
C GLU A 133 -1.11 -7.60 10.98
N ALA A 134 -1.51 -8.38 9.98
CA ALA A 134 -1.01 -9.73 9.78
C ALA A 134 0.46 -9.78 9.36
N SER A 135 1.06 -8.67 8.92
CA SER A 135 2.49 -8.60 8.61
C SER A 135 3.38 -8.51 9.86
N GLY A 136 2.80 -8.22 11.02
CA GLY A 136 3.54 -8.07 12.29
C GLY A 136 4.24 -6.71 12.46
N LEU A 137 3.97 -5.75 11.57
CA LEU A 137 4.53 -4.40 11.67
C LEU A 137 3.91 -3.60 12.84
N PRO A 138 4.72 -2.80 13.57
CA PRO A 138 4.20 -1.80 14.50
C PRO A 138 3.22 -0.84 13.83
N GLU A 139 2.21 -0.39 14.57
CA GLU A 139 1.13 0.49 14.06
C GLU A 139 1.65 1.74 13.35
N GLU A 140 2.58 2.47 13.96
CA GLU A 140 3.19 3.67 13.38
C GLU A 140 3.89 3.38 12.03
N GLN A 141 4.54 2.21 11.91
CA GLN A 141 5.20 1.81 10.67
C GLN A 141 4.18 1.43 9.58
N ARG A 142 3.04 0.83 9.96
CA ARG A 142 1.94 0.51 9.03
C ARG A 142 1.33 1.78 8.45
N GLU A 143 1.02 2.76 9.29
CA GLU A 143 0.45 4.04 8.85
C GLU A 143 1.38 4.76 7.88
N ARG A 144 2.69 4.83 8.20
CA ARG A 144 3.71 5.43 7.33
C ARG A 144 3.79 4.73 5.98
N LEU A 145 3.79 3.40 6.00
CA LEU A 145 3.84 2.58 4.79
C LEU A 145 2.63 2.86 3.89
N ILE A 146 1.42 2.92 4.46
CA ILE A 146 0.19 3.21 3.71
C ILE A 146 0.26 4.61 3.09
N ALA A 147 0.65 5.62 3.87
CA ALA A 147 0.77 6.99 3.37
C ALA A 147 1.73 7.08 2.17
N ASN A 148 2.89 6.42 2.26
CA ASN A 148 3.87 6.38 1.17
C ASN A 148 3.38 5.63 -0.06
N VAL A 149 2.63 4.53 0.11
CA VAL A 149 1.97 3.82 -1.01
C VAL A 149 0.99 4.76 -1.71
N LEU A 150 0.14 5.44 -0.95
CA LEU A 150 -0.87 6.37 -1.48
C LEU A 150 -0.24 7.53 -2.23
N VAL A 151 0.79 8.17 -1.65
CA VAL A 151 1.55 9.23 -2.32
C VAL A 151 2.17 8.71 -3.62
N THR A 152 2.77 7.51 -3.60
CA THR A 152 3.41 6.92 -4.78
C THR A 152 2.42 6.67 -5.90
N LEU A 153 1.24 6.11 -5.59
CA LEU A 153 0.19 5.87 -6.57
C LEU A 153 -0.39 7.19 -7.12
N ARG A 154 -0.52 8.22 -6.27
CA ARG A 154 -1.07 9.51 -6.69
C ARG A 154 -0.18 10.23 -7.72
N LYS A 155 1.15 10.07 -7.66
CA LYS A 155 2.11 10.66 -8.62
C LYS A 155 1.79 10.34 -10.08
N ASN A 156 1.16 9.20 -10.37
CA ASN A 156 0.65 8.90 -11.70
C ASN A 156 -0.72 8.22 -11.61
N SER A 157 -1.74 9.00 -11.26
CA SER A 157 -3.08 8.49 -10.96
C SER A 157 -3.69 7.64 -12.07
N SER A 158 -3.47 7.99 -13.34
CA SER A 158 -4.02 7.21 -14.48
C SER A 158 -3.43 5.80 -14.58
N VAL A 159 -2.10 5.68 -14.48
CA VAL A 159 -1.40 4.39 -14.54
C VAL A 159 -1.65 3.57 -13.27
N SER A 160 -1.73 4.26 -12.13
CA SER A 160 -2.03 3.63 -10.83
C SER A 160 -3.44 3.04 -10.77
N LEU A 161 -4.43 3.64 -11.44
CA LEU A 161 -5.77 3.05 -11.53
C LEU A 161 -5.73 1.68 -12.21
N GLU A 162 -5.04 1.57 -13.35
CA GLU A 162 -4.90 0.28 -14.06
C GLU A 162 -4.17 -0.76 -13.19
N PHE A 163 -3.14 -0.35 -12.46
CA PHE A 163 -2.43 -1.23 -11.53
C PHE A 163 -3.36 -1.75 -10.42
N VAL A 164 -4.12 -0.86 -9.78
CA VAL A 164 -5.06 -1.21 -8.71
C VAL A 164 -6.13 -2.17 -9.24
N GLU A 165 -6.68 -1.92 -10.42
CA GLU A 165 -7.67 -2.79 -11.05
C GLU A 165 -7.12 -4.19 -11.31
N ARG A 166 -5.89 -4.31 -11.84
CA ARG A 166 -5.25 -5.61 -12.10
C ARG A 166 -4.95 -6.38 -10.81
N VAL A 167 -4.45 -5.68 -9.78
CA VAL A 167 -4.19 -6.28 -8.47
C VAL A 167 -5.48 -6.72 -7.80
N ALA A 168 -6.56 -5.92 -7.88
CA ALA A 168 -7.85 -6.24 -7.30
C ALA A 168 -8.61 -7.36 -8.04
N ALA A 169 -8.36 -7.53 -9.34
CA ALA A 169 -8.96 -8.59 -10.14
C ALA A 169 -8.39 -9.99 -9.81
N SER A 170 -7.31 -10.08 -9.04
CA SER A 170 -6.70 -11.36 -8.68
C SER A 170 -7.59 -12.14 -7.71
N LYS A 171 -7.87 -13.41 -8.08
CA LYS A 171 -8.64 -14.36 -7.28
C LYS A 171 -7.67 -15.34 -6.64
#